data_AF-A0A356I9E7-F1
#
_entry.id   AF-A0A356I9E7-F1
#
_cell.length_a   1.000
_cell.length_b   1.000
_cell.length_c   1.000
_cell.angle_alpha   90.00
_cell.angle_beta   90.00
_cell.angle_gamma   90.00
#
_symmetry.space_group_name_H-M   'P 1'
#
loop_
_entity.id
_entity.type
_entity.pdbx_description
1 polymer ?
#
loop_
_entity_poly.entity_id
_entity_poly.type
_entity_poly.pdbx_seq_one_letter_code
_entity_poly.pdbx_strand_id
1 'polypeptide(L)'
;KWGYELAQEEFSNELENGSLVINDIIADNFLQQILLAPEKFDVVALTNLNGDYASDALAAQVGGIGISPGANINYQTGHAIF
;
A
#
# COMPACT_ATOMS: atom_id res chain seq x y z
N LYS A 1 8.37 -12.34 -10.28
CA LYS A 1 7.66 -11.06 -10.03
C LYS A 1 6.51 -11.40 -9.09
N TRP A 2 6.72 -11.33 -7.78
CA TRP A 2 5.89 -12.11 -6.85
C TRP A 2 4.43 -11.64 -6.72
N GLY A 3 4.15 -10.34 -6.74
CA GLY A 3 2.78 -9.82 -6.56
C GLY A 3 1.82 -10.14 -7.71
N TYR A 4 2.24 -9.89 -8.96
CA TYR A 4 1.41 -10.16 -10.14
C TYR A 4 1.19 -11.64 -10.38
N GLU A 5 2.21 -12.47 -10.15
CA GLU A 5 2.12 -13.93 -10.28
C GLU A 5 1.12 -14.49 -9.27
N LEU A 6 1.20 -14.07 -8.00
CA LEU A 6 0.25 -14.47 -6.96
C LEU A 6 -1.18 -14.01 -7.27
N ALA A 7 -1.35 -12.75 -7.71
CA ALA A 7 -2.66 -12.22 -8.07
C ALA A 7 -3.30 -13.02 -9.23
N GLN A 8 -2.50 -13.43 -10.20
CA GLN A 8 -2.98 -14.26 -11.31
C GLN A 8 -3.34 -15.69 -10.87
N GLU A 9 -2.59 -16.26 -9.92
CA GLU A 9 -2.82 -17.61 -9.42
C GLU A 9 -4.06 -17.69 -8.51
N GLU A 10 -4.21 -16.73 -7.60
CA GLU A 10 -5.23 -16.78 -6.54
C GLU A 10 -6.47 -15.91 -6.81
N PHE A 11 -6.36 -14.86 -7.64
CA PHE A 11 -7.40 -13.82 -7.83
C PHE A 11 -7.72 -13.53 -9.32
N SER A 12 -7.62 -14.54 -10.17
CA SER A 12 -7.83 -14.40 -11.62
C SER A 12 -9.23 -13.90 -11.99
N ASN A 13 -10.28 -14.39 -11.33
CA ASN A 13 -11.66 -13.97 -11.59
C ASN A 13 -11.86 -12.48 -11.30
N GLU A 14 -11.27 -11.98 -10.21
CA GLU A 14 -11.34 -10.59 -9.77
C GLU A 14 -10.58 -9.65 -10.72
N LEU A 15 -9.45 -10.11 -11.26
CA LEU A 15 -8.71 -9.40 -12.31
C LEU A 15 -9.54 -9.34 -13.60
N GLU A 16 -10.16 -10.45 -14.01
CA GLU A 16 -10.95 -10.51 -15.26
C GLU A 16 -12.25 -9.70 -15.20
N ASN A 17 -12.94 -9.73 -14.06
CA ASN A 17 -14.19 -8.98 -13.88
C ASN A 17 -13.96 -7.51 -13.50
N GLY A 18 -12.70 -7.10 -13.25
CA GLY A 18 -12.31 -5.72 -12.96
C GLY A 18 -12.56 -5.28 -11.51
N SER A 19 -12.89 -6.19 -10.60
CA SER A 19 -13.03 -5.88 -9.17
C SER A 19 -11.68 -5.76 -8.44
N LEU A 20 -10.61 -6.33 -9.00
CA LEU A 20 -9.23 -6.11 -8.57
C LEU A 20 -8.44 -5.47 -9.71
N VAL A 21 -7.80 -4.33 -9.43
CA VAL A 21 -6.89 -3.66 -10.37
C VAL A 21 -5.56 -3.44 -9.67
N ILE A 22 -4.48 -3.89 -10.29
CA ILE A 22 -3.11 -3.71 -9.78
C ILE A 22 -2.36 -2.84 -10.78
N ASN A 23 -1.83 -1.72 -10.30
CA ASN A 23 -1.04 -0.78 -11.09
C ASN A 23 0.28 -0.47 -10.39
N ASP A 24 1.34 -0.25 -11.17
CA ASP A 24 2.62 0.23 -10.66
C ASP A 24 2.74 1.74 -10.79
N ILE A 25 3.42 2.35 -9.82
CA ILE A 25 3.80 3.76 -9.83
C ILE A 25 5.23 3.89 -9.27
N ILE A 26 6.03 4.73 -9.91
CA ILE A 26 7.37 5.07 -9.41
C ILE A 26 7.26 5.96 -8.16
N ALA A 27 8.14 5.76 -7.18
CA ALA A 27 8.02 6.35 -5.85
C ALA A 27 8.00 7.89 -5.85
N ASP A 28 8.77 8.53 -6.73
CA ASP A 28 8.78 9.98 -6.94
C ASP A 28 7.43 10.52 -7.45
N ASN A 29 6.81 9.85 -8.42
CA ASN A 29 5.48 10.20 -8.90
C ASN A 29 4.42 9.90 -7.82
N PHE A 30 4.55 8.79 -7.09
CA PHE A 30 3.64 8.45 -6.00
C PHE A 30 3.59 9.55 -4.94
N LEU A 31 4.75 10.04 -4.48
CA LEU A 31 4.82 11.13 -3.50
C LEU A 31 4.16 12.43 -3.99
N GLN A 32 4.07 12.67 -5.30
CA GLN A 32 3.30 13.78 -5.86
C GLN A 32 1.81 13.45 -5.96
N GLN A 33 1.46 12.24 -6.39
CA GLN A 33 0.06 11.84 -6.58
C GLN A 33 -0.72 11.72 -5.27
N ILE A 34 -0.07 11.36 -4.15
CA ILE A 34 -0.76 11.39 -2.84
C ILE A 34 -1.22 12.80 -2.44
N LEU A 35 -0.61 13.85 -2.99
CA LEU A 35 -1.04 15.24 -2.77
C LEU A 35 -2.07 15.70 -3.81
N LEU A 36 -1.89 15.30 -5.07
CA LEU A 36 -2.66 15.83 -6.20
C LEU A 36 -3.93 15.05 -6.53
N ALA A 37 -3.92 13.74 -6.28
CA ALA A 37 -5.00 12.82 -6.60
C ALA A 37 -5.00 11.60 -5.65
N PRO A 38 -5.08 11.80 -4.31
CA PRO A 38 -5.08 10.70 -3.33
C PRO A 38 -6.23 9.70 -3.55
N GLU A 39 -7.35 10.15 -4.11
CA GLU A 39 -8.54 9.32 -4.40
C GLU A 39 -8.32 8.21 -5.44
N LYS A 40 -7.15 8.19 -6.09
CA LYS A 40 -6.76 7.11 -7.01
C LYS A 40 -6.18 5.89 -6.31
N PHE A 41 -5.95 5.95 -5.00
CA PHE A 41 -5.27 4.90 -4.24
C PHE A 41 -6.15 4.38 -3.12
N ASP A 42 -6.41 3.07 -3.14
CA ASP A 42 -7.11 2.38 -2.05
C ASP A 42 -6.12 1.65 -1.14
N VAL A 43 -5.19 0.89 -1.74
CA VAL A 43 -4.16 0.12 -1.04
C VAL A 43 -2.85 0.29 -1.78
N VAL A 44 -1.77 0.57 -1.04
CA VAL A 44 -0.43 0.76 -1.60
C VAL A 44 0.54 -0.21 -0.95
N ALA A 45 1.15 -1.07 -1.76
CA ALA A 45 2.23 -1.95 -1.33
C ALA A 45 3.59 -1.31 -1.62
N LEU A 46 4.42 -1.16 -0.59
CA LEU A 46 5.71 -0.46 -0.69
C LEU A 46 6.85 -1.34 -0.16
N THR A 47 8.06 -1.10 -0.67
CA THR A 47 9.28 -1.62 -0.05
C THR A 47 9.49 -0.97 1.31
N ASN A 48 10.25 -1.62 2.21
CA ASN A 48 10.44 -1.17 3.59
C ASN A 48 10.75 0.35 3.70
N LEU A 49 11.77 0.82 2.98
CA LEU A 49 12.18 2.23 3.03
C LEU A 49 11.16 3.19 2.41
N ASN A 50 10.57 2.82 1.26
CA ASN A 50 9.56 3.67 0.64
C ASN A 50 8.27 3.73 1.47
N GLY A 51 7.96 2.64 2.18
CA GLY A 51 6.85 2.55 3.13
C GLY A 51 7.01 3.55 4.27
N ASP A 52 8.19 3.59 4.88
CA ASP A 52 8.53 4.53 5.96
C ASP A 52 8.33 6.00 5.54
N TYR A 53 8.91 6.39 4.39
CA TYR A 53 8.75 7.76 3.88
C TYR A 53 7.32 8.10 3.49
N ALA A 54 6.62 7.17 2.84
CA ALA A 54 5.24 7.38 2.43
C ALA A 54 4.28 7.47 3.62
N SER A 55 4.42 6.60 4.62
CA SER A 55 3.53 6.58 5.77
C SER A 55 3.66 7.86 6.60
N ASP A 56 4.87 8.38 6.76
CA ASP A 56 5.10 9.66 7.43
C ASP A 56 4.46 10.82 6.67
N ALA A 57 4.65 10.86 5.35
CA ALA A 57 4.08 11.90 4.50
C ALA A 57 2.55 11.86 4.51
N LEU A 58 1.95 10.67 4.43
CA LEU A 58 0.49 10.48 4.49
C LEU A 58 -0.06 10.87 5.86
N ALA A 59 0.60 10.44 6.95
CA ALA A 59 0.19 10.81 8.30
C ALA A 59 0.23 12.32 8.52
N ALA A 60 1.26 13.00 8.01
CA ALA A 60 1.37 14.45 8.07
C ALA A 60 0.22 15.16 7.32
N GLN A 61 -0.25 14.61 6.19
CA GLN A 61 -1.35 15.20 5.42
C GLN A 61 -2.70 15.14 6.16
N VAL A 62 -2.93 14.10 6.95
CA VAL A 62 -4.22 13.88 7.63
C VAL A 62 -4.30 14.48 9.04
N GLY A 63 -3.20 15.04 9.56
CA GLY A 63 -3.17 15.77 10.83
C GLY A 63 -1.91 15.58 11.68
N GLY A 64 -1.09 14.59 11.38
CA GLY A 64 0.19 14.35 12.06
C GLY A 64 0.49 12.87 12.28
N ILE A 65 1.77 12.56 12.53
CA ILE A 65 2.24 11.17 12.70
C ILE A 65 1.53 10.46 13.87
N GLY A 66 1.20 11.19 14.94
CA GLY A 66 0.58 10.62 16.14
C GLY A 66 -0.86 10.15 16.01
N ILE A 67 -1.52 10.36 14.87
CA ILE A 67 -2.90 9.88 14.62
C ILE A 67 -2.95 8.72 13.63
N SER A 68 -1.84 8.38 12.97
CA SER A 68 -1.79 7.30 12.00
C SER A 68 -1.67 5.94 12.71
N PRO A 69 -2.58 4.98 12.48
CA PRO A 69 -2.45 3.64 13.05
C PRO A 69 -1.31 2.86 12.37
N GLY A 70 -0.62 2.02 13.13
CA GLY A 70 0.43 1.14 12.64
C GLY A 70 0.24 -0.28 13.17
N ALA A 71 0.74 -1.27 12.43
CA ALA A 71 0.81 -2.64 12.90
C ALA A 71 2.00 -3.37 12.28
N ASN A 72 2.70 -4.18 13.07
CA ASN A 72 3.67 -5.15 12.61
C ASN A 72 3.13 -6.55 12.90
N ILE A 73 2.87 -7.34 11.85
CA ILE A 73 2.16 -8.61 11.94
C ILE A 73 3.08 -9.74 11.47
N ASN A 74 3.31 -10.74 12.33
CA ASN A 74 4.07 -11.94 11.98
C ASN A 74 3.12 -13.15 11.88
N TYR A 75 2.78 -13.53 10.65
CA TYR A 75 1.89 -14.65 10.37
C TYR A 75 2.47 -16.04 10.69
N GLN A 76 3.80 -16.17 10.88
CA GLN A 76 4.43 -17.46 11.20
C GLN A 76 4.36 -17.78 12.69
N THR A 77 4.61 -16.79 13.54
CA THR A 77 4.58 -16.96 15.00
C THR A 77 3.23 -16.60 15.61
N GLY A 78 2.36 -15.91 14.87
CA GLY A 78 1.05 -15.46 15.33
C GLY A 78 1.10 -14.24 16.25
N HIS A 79 2.21 -13.49 16.30
CA HIS A 79 2.35 -12.28 17.11
C HIS A 79 2.12 -11.01 16.28
N ALA A 80 1.55 -9.99 16.91
CA ALA A 80 1.39 -8.66 16.34
C ALA A 80 1.68 -7.56 17.37
N ILE A 81 2.23 -6.44 16.90
CA ILE A 81 2.48 -5.21 17.66
C ILE A 81 1.70 -4.08 16.96
N PHE A 82 1.02 -3.25 17.75
CA PHE A 82 0.19 -2.12 17.30
C PHE A 82 0.63 -0.85 18.01
#